data_AF-A0A7K4X679-F1
#
_entry.id   AF-A0A7K4X679-F1
#
_cell.length_a   1.000
_cell.length_b   1.000
_cell.length_c   1.000
_cell.angle_alpha   90.00
_cell.angle_beta   90.00
_cell.angle_gamma   90.00
#
_symmetry.space_group_name_H-M   'P 1'
#
loop_
_entity.id
_entity.type
_entity.pdbx_description
1 polymer ?
#
loop_
_entity_poly.entity_id
_entity_poly.type
_entity_poly.pdbx_seq_one_letter_code
_entity_poly.pdbx_strand_id
1 'polypeptide(L)'
;ITCPGVQLKDKQELYLNVFVLGQHNKTECVPAVFPLFFQEKLVFGKEFANVVDPGDLVKLLEFDTAVLELIQLIPPVGRVLATYEENTRDFLFPDPKLTHGRRGLEREILMKRSPNFT
;
A
#
# COMPACT_ATOMS: atom_id res chain seq x y z
N ILE A 1 4.17 -9.31 -2.47
CA ILE A 1 2.78 -9.64 -2.03
C ILE A 1 2.56 -11.14 -2.14
N THR A 2 2.04 -11.77 -1.10
CA THR A 2 1.70 -13.19 -1.06
C THR A 2 0.19 -13.37 -0.92
N CYS A 3 -0.39 -14.39 -1.56
CA CYS A 3 -1.78 -14.79 -1.35
C CYS A 3 -1.89 -16.32 -1.40
N PRO A 4 -1.63 -17.01 -0.27
CA PRO A 4 -1.59 -18.47 -0.23
C PRO A 4 -2.92 -19.09 -0.64
N GLY A 5 -2.87 -20.16 -1.45
CA GLY A 5 -4.06 -20.93 -1.83
C GLY A 5 -4.95 -20.30 -2.90
N VAL A 6 -4.55 -19.18 -3.50
CA VAL A 6 -5.33 -18.50 -4.55
C VAL A 6 -4.66 -18.63 -5.91
N GLN A 7 -5.49 -18.91 -6.92
CA GLN A 7 -5.15 -18.77 -8.34
C GLN A 7 -6.05 -17.70 -8.95
N LEU A 8 -5.46 -16.71 -9.61
CA LEU A 8 -6.23 -15.67 -10.31
C LEU A 8 -6.80 -16.26 -11.61
N LYS A 9 -8.12 -16.10 -11.81
CA LYS A 9 -8.78 -16.53 -13.06
C LYS A 9 -8.27 -15.74 -14.26
N ASP A 10 -8.15 -14.43 -14.05
CA ASP A 10 -7.65 -13.46 -15.02
C ASP A 10 -6.10 -13.50 -14.99
N LYS A 11 -5.48 -13.51 -16.17
CA LYS A 11 -4.00 -13.58 -16.33
C LYS A 11 -3.37 -12.22 -16.61
N GLN A 12 -4.18 -11.17 -16.65
CA GLN A 12 -3.76 -9.79 -16.86
C GLN A 12 -2.85 -9.35 -15.73
N GLU A 13 -1.91 -8.47 -16.07
CA GLU A 13 -0.90 -7.97 -15.15
C GLU A 13 -1.51 -7.24 -13.95
N LEU A 14 -0.75 -7.24 -12.87
CA LEU A 14 -1.09 -6.62 -11.60
C LEU A 14 -0.14 -5.45 -11.34
N TYR A 15 -0.63 -4.43 -10.65
CA TYR A 15 0.19 -3.34 -10.12
C TYR A 15 -0.38 -2.88 -8.78
N LEU A 16 0.42 -2.12 -8.03
CA LEU A 16 -0.01 -1.42 -6.83
C LEU A 16 -0.30 0.04 -7.17
N ASN A 17 -1.47 0.51 -6.77
CA ASN A 17 -1.73 1.93 -6.55
C ASN A 17 -1.39 2.27 -5.09
N VAL A 18 -0.66 3.35 -4.89
CA VAL A 18 -0.23 3.80 -3.57
C VAL A 18 -0.57 5.27 -3.40
N PHE A 19 -1.42 5.57 -2.43
CA PHE A 19 -1.83 6.91 -2.04
C PHE A 19 -1.26 7.21 -0.66
N VAL A 20 -0.35 8.18 -0.57
CA VAL A 20 0.29 8.60 0.70
C VAL A 20 0.49 10.11 0.66
N LEU A 21 0.20 10.80 1.76
CA LEU A 21 0.35 12.27 1.87
C LEU A 21 -0.40 13.04 0.76
N GLY A 22 -1.57 12.55 0.35
CA GLY A 22 -2.37 13.14 -0.72
C GLY A 22 -1.77 12.98 -2.13
N GLN A 23 -0.70 12.20 -2.29
CA GLN A 23 -0.08 11.91 -3.58
C GLN A 23 -0.39 10.50 -4.02
N HIS A 24 -0.53 10.32 -5.34
CA HIS A 24 -0.78 9.03 -5.98
C HIS A 24 0.45 8.63 -6.79
N ASN A 25 0.95 7.43 -6.55
CA ASN A 25 1.95 6.77 -7.38
C ASN A 25 1.48 5.34 -7.68
N LYS A 26 1.98 4.78 -8.79
CA LYS A 26 1.76 3.39 -9.15
C LYS A 26 3.09 2.67 -9.37
N THR A 27 3.08 1.36 -9.18
CA THR A 27 4.19 0.51 -9.58
C THR A 27 4.14 0.16 -11.06
N GLU A 28 5.23 -0.41 -11.56
CA GLU A 28 5.19 -1.16 -12.81
C GLU A 28 4.27 -2.38 -12.71
N CYS A 29 3.80 -2.83 -13.88
CA CYS A 29 2.99 -4.03 -14.01
C CYS A 29 3.86 -5.29 -13.83
N VAL A 30 3.30 -6.30 -13.16
CA VAL A 30 3.91 -7.61 -12.98
C VAL A 30 2.94 -8.74 -13.37
N PRO A 31 3.44 -9.92 -13.77
CA PRO A 31 2.57 -11.06 -14.06
C PRO A 31 1.67 -11.44 -12.89
N ALA A 32 0.46 -11.92 -13.17
CA ALA A 32 -0.52 -12.38 -12.18
C ALA A 32 -0.19 -13.74 -11.55
N VAL A 33 1.04 -13.88 -11.04
CA VAL A 33 1.55 -15.12 -10.42
C VAL A 33 2.13 -14.80 -9.06
N PHE A 34 1.47 -15.27 -8.00
CA PHE A 34 1.98 -15.11 -6.65
C PHE A 34 3.21 -15.99 -6.37
N PRO A 35 4.19 -15.52 -5.57
CA PRO A 35 4.25 -14.20 -4.95
C PRO A 35 4.62 -13.08 -5.94
N LEU A 36 3.98 -11.92 -5.79
CA LEU A 36 4.27 -10.72 -6.61
C LEU A 36 5.46 -9.96 -6.02
N PHE A 37 6.37 -9.51 -6.87
CA PHE A 37 7.53 -8.73 -6.48
C PHE A 37 7.54 -7.38 -7.18
N PHE A 38 7.49 -6.31 -6.40
CA PHE A 38 7.63 -4.92 -6.87
C PHE A 38 8.99 -4.42 -6.38
N GLN A 39 9.97 -4.30 -7.28
CA GLN A 39 11.36 -3.94 -6.94
C GLN A 39 11.64 -2.48 -7.30
N GLU A 40 10.88 -1.58 -6.68
CA GLU A 40 10.94 -0.15 -7.01
C GLU A 40 10.81 0.73 -5.76
N LYS A 41 11.34 1.95 -5.86
CA LYS A 41 11.28 2.96 -4.81
C LYS A 41 10.29 4.04 -5.22
N LEU A 42 9.13 4.06 -4.56
CA LEU A 42 8.18 5.16 -4.69
C LEU A 42 8.59 6.30 -3.75
N VAL A 43 8.58 7.54 -4.24
CA VAL A 43 8.95 8.73 -3.47
C VAL A 43 7.75 9.65 -3.37
N PHE A 44 7.41 10.05 -2.15
CA PHE A 44 6.31 10.95 -1.82
C PHE A 44 6.89 12.13 -1.03
N GLY A 45 6.44 13.35 -1.33
CA GLY A 45 6.97 14.55 -0.67
C GLY A 45 5.91 15.61 -0.45
N LYS A 46 5.57 15.91 0.80
CA LYS A 46 4.58 16.92 1.16
C LYS A 46 5.23 18.03 1.98
N GLU A 47 4.96 19.27 1.61
CA GLU A 47 5.36 20.45 2.38
C GLU A 47 4.25 20.84 3.35
N PHE A 48 4.62 21.07 4.60
CA PHE A 48 3.71 21.53 5.65
C PHE A 48 4.13 22.94 6.06
N ALA A 49 3.39 23.94 5.60
CA ALA A 49 3.67 25.33 5.90
C ALA A 49 3.30 25.68 7.35
N ASN A 50 4.04 26.62 7.95
CA ASN A 50 3.74 27.23 9.26
C ASN A 50 3.72 26.25 10.44
N VAL A 51 4.37 25.09 10.32
CA VAL A 51 4.53 24.15 11.43
C VAL A 51 5.87 24.41 12.12
N VAL A 52 5.80 24.87 13.37
CA VAL A 52 6.99 25.10 14.20
C VAL A 52 7.27 23.92 15.13
N ASP A 53 6.20 23.32 15.68
CA ASP A 53 6.29 22.16 16.56
C ASP A 53 6.13 20.84 15.78
N PRO A 54 7.07 19.89 15.90
CA PRO A 54 6.92 18.56 15.30
C PRO A 54 5.69 17.79 15.79
N GLY A 55 5.22 18.03 17.01
CA GLY A 55 3.98 17.43 17.53
C GLY A 55 2.75 17.85 16.73
N ASP A 56 2.70 19.10 16.26
CA ASP A 56 1.63 19.57 15.37
C ASP A 56 1.71 18.96 13.97
N LEU A 57 2.92 18.70 13.44
CA LEU A 57 3.08 17.95 12.19
C LEU A 57 2.45 16.57 12.29
N VAL A 58 2.68 15.88 13.40
CA VAL A 58 2.12 14.54 13.64
C VAL A 58 0.58 14.57 13.62
N LYS A 59 -0.04 15.60 14.22
CA LYS A 59 -1.50 15.79 14.14
C LYS A 59 -1.97 16.05 12.71
N LEU A 60 -1.19 16.78 11.91
CA LEU A 60 -1.53 17.02 10.50
C LEU A 60 -1.55 15.73 9.67
N LEU A 61 -0.66 14.77 9.99
CA LEU A 61 -0.66 13.45 9.36
C LEU A 61 -1.92 12.64 9.70
N GLU A 62 -2.56 12.90 10.84
CA GLU A 62 -3.77 12.18 11.25
C GLU A 62 -4.99 12.52 10.37
N PHE A 63 -4.96 13.62 9.63
CA PHE A 63 -6.03 13.99 8.70
C PHE A 63 -5.93 13.30 7.33
N ASP A 64 -4.81 12.64 7.03
CA ASP A 64 -4.60 11.91 5.78
C ASP A 64 -4.67 10.40 6.02
N THR A 65 -5.11 9.67 5.00
CA THR A 65 -5.14 8.20 5.00
C THR A 65 -4.18 7.65 3.94
N ALA A 66 -3.34 6.71 4.35
CA ALA A 66 -2.50 5.93 3.44
C ALA A 66 -3.32 4.76 2.88
N VAL A 67 -3.35 4.64 1.55
CA VAL A 67 -4.11 3.59 0.85
C VAL A 67 -3.21 2.86 -0.12
N LEU A 68 -3.19 1.53 -0.04
CA LEU A 68 -2.55 0.66 -1.01
C LEU A 68 -3.61 -0.22 -1.67
N GLU A 69 -3.66 -0.26 -2.99
CA GLU A 69 -4.59 -1.09 -3.75
C GLU A 69 -3.82 -2.02 -4.69
N LEU A 70 -4.07 -3.32 -4.58
CA LEU A 70 -3.65 -4.27 -5.59
C LEU A 70 -4.69 -4.27 -6.71
N ILE A 71 -4.27 -3.93 -7.92
CA ILE A 71 -5.16 -3.79 -9.07
C ILE A 71 -4.74 -4.74 -10.18
N GLN A 72 -5.71 -5.39 -10.80
CA GLN A 72 -5.53 -6.16 -12.02
C GLN A 72 -5.97 -5.36 -13.23
N LEU A 73 -5.13 -5.31 -14.27
CA LEU A 73 -5.36 -4.51 -15.48
C LEU A 73 -6.36 -5.19 -16.42
N ILE A 74 -7.59 -5.37 -15.93
CA ILE A 74 -8.72 -5.87 -16.72
C ILE A 74 -9.41 -4.67 -17.38
N PRO A 75 -9.45 -4.59 -18.72
CA PRO A 75 -10.12 -3.49 -19.42
C PRO A 75 -11.60 -3.36 -19.02
N PRO A 76 -12.17 -2.13 -18.95
CA PRO A 76 -11.56 -0.86 -19.35
C PRO A 76 -10.90 -0.04 -18.22
N VAL A 77 -11.14 -0.34 -16.93
CA VAL A 77 -10.73 0.53 -15.80
C VAL A 77 -9.76 -0.16 -14.82
N GLY A 78 -9.55 -1.47 -14.94
CA GLY A 78 -8.85 -2.28 -13.94
C GLY A 78 -9.77 -2.69 -12.79
N ARG A 79 -9.40 -3.75 -12.06
CA ARG A 79 -10.18 -4.30 -10.94
C ARG A 79 -9.35 -4.28 -9.66
N VAL A 80 -9.86 -3.65 -8.61
CA VAL A 80 -9.26 -3.71 -7.27
C VAL A 80 -9.48 -5.10 -6.67
N LEU A 81 -8.37 -5.76 -6.36
CA LEU A 81 -8.30 -7.12 -5.84
C LEU A 81 -8.22 -7.14 -4.31
N ALA A 82 -7.45 -6.22 -3.74
CA ALA A 82 -7.34 -6.04 -2.31
C ALA A 82 -6.94 -4.60 -1.99
N THR A 83 -7.36 -4.11 -0.83
CA THR A 83 -7.08 -2.76 -0.34
C THR A 83 -6.51 -2.84 1.06
N TYR A 84 -5.49 -2.04 1.33
CA TYR A 84 -5.04 -1.73 2.68
C TYR A 84 -5.23 -0.23 2.91
N GLU A 85 -5.75 0.12 4.08
CA GLU A 85 -6.09 1.48 4.46
C GLU A 85 -5.70 1.68 5.93
N GLU A 86 -4.92 2.73 6.20
CA GLU A 86 -4.46 3.06 7.55
C GLU A 86 -4.24 4.58 7.65
N ASN A 87 -4.37 5.14 8.85
CA ASN A 87 -4.03 6.54 9.09
C ASN A 87 -2.57 6.82 8.67
N THR A 88 -2.28 7.96 8.05
CA THR A 88 -0.93 8.26 7.54
C THR A 88 0.09 8.36 8.67
N ARG A 89 -0.29 8.84 9.86
CA ARG A 89 0.59 8.83 11.04
C ARG A 89 1.02 7.42 11.38
N ASP A 90 0.06 6.50 11.54
CA ASP A 90 0.32 5.09 11.89
C ASP A 90 1.05 4.35 10.77
N PHE A 91 0.81 4.74 9.51
CA PHE A 91 1.51 4.19 8.37
C PHE A 91 2.99 4.54 8.38
N LEU A 92 3.34 5.81 8.61
CA LEU A 92 4.73 6.28 8.63
C LEU A 92 5.44 5.89 9.94
N PHE A 93 4.71 5.80 11.04
CA PHE A 93 5.23 5.50 12.37
C PHE A 93 4.44 4.33 13.01
N PRO A 94 4.59 3.10 12.49
CA PRO A 94 3.93 1.93 13.06
C PRO A 94 4.34 1.68 14.50
N ASP A 95 3.41 1.15 15.29
CA ASP A 95 3.74 0.59 16.60
C ASP A 95 4.78 -0.54 16.46
N PRO A 96 5.72 -0.67 17.41
CA PRO A 96 6.65 -1.79 17.45
C PRO A 96 5.86 -3.10 17.59
N LYS A 97 5.67 -3.83 16.49
CA LYS A 97 5.03 -5.15 16.54
C LYS A 97 5.98 -6.12 17.24
N LEU A 98 5.47 -6.87 18.22
CA LEU A 98 6.19 -7.94 18.93
C LEU A 98 6.48 -9.18 18.05
N THR A 99 6.34 -9.08 16.73
CA THR A 99 6.46 -10.23 15.82
C THR A 99 7.91 -10.63 15.60
N HIS A 100 8.17 -11.94 15.64
CA HIS A 100 9.49 -12.59 15.50
C HIS A 100 10.10 -12.52 14.08
N GLY A 101 9.89 -11.44 13.33
CA GLY A 101 10.46 -11.20 12.00
C GLY A 101 11.79 -10.43 12.06
N ARG A 102 12.73 -10.76 11.17
CA ARG A 102 14.05 -10.12 11.03
C ARG A 102 14.01 -8.59 11.21
N ARG A 103 14.78 -8.11 12.19
CA ARG A 103 15.25 -6.71 12.39
C ARG A 103 14.55 -5.65 11.51
N GLY A 104 13.43 -5.11 11.99
CA GLY A 104 13.01 -3.70 11.85
C GLY A 104 13.00 -2.98 10.48
N LEU A 105 13.36 -3.62 9.38
CA LEU A 105 13.48 -3.00 8.05
C LEU A 105 12.35 -3.42 7.11
N GLU A 106 11.68 -4.53 7.40
CA GLU A 106 10.59 -5.07 6.59
C GLU A 106 9.26 -4.97 7.36
N ARG A 107 8.29 -4.28 6.78
CA ARG A 107 6.94 -4.11 7.34
C ARG A 107 5.99 -5.13 6.71
N GLU A 108 5.33 -5.91 7.54
CA GLU A 108 4.24 -6.79 7.11
C GLU A 108 2.88 -6.09 7.31
N ILE A 109 2.10 -6.02 6.24
CA ILE A 109 0.74 -5.48 6.19
C ILE A 109 -0.20 -6.53 5.61
N LEU A 110 -1.42 -6.59 6.16
CA LEU A 110 -2.48 -7.45 5.65
C LEU A 110 -3.48 -6.61 4.88
N MET A 111 -3.70 -6.96 3.62
CA MET A 111 -4.71 -6.27 2.79
C MET A 111 -6.08 -6.93 2.96
N LYS A 112 -7.13 -6.12 2.97
CA LYS A 112 -8.52 -6.58 2.93
C LYS A 112 -8.86 -6.98 1.49
N ARG A 113 -9.21 -8.24 1.31
CA ARG A 113 -9.63 -8.80 0.02
C ARG A 113 -10.93 -8.15 -0.47
N SER A 114 -11.02 -7.82 -1.77
CA SER A 114 -12.28 -7.38 -2.37
C SER A 114 -13.26 -8.56 -2.53
N PRO A 115 -14.59 -8.33 -2.52
CA PRO A 115 -15.57 -9.41 -2.67
C PRO A 115 -15.41 -10.22 -3.97
N ASN A 116 -14.88 -9.57 -5.01
CA ASN A 116 -14.74 -10.12 -6.36
C ASN A 116 -13.38 -10.78 -6.63
N PHE A 117 -12.55 -10.95 -5.60
CA PHE A 117 -11.26 -11.63 -5.70
C PHE A 117 -11.47 -13.15 -5.70
N THR A 118 -11.68 -13.75 -6.88
CA THR A 118 -11.92 -15.20 -7.03
C THR A 118 -11.03 -15.83 -8.07
#